data_AF-A0A8S0ZL93-F1
#
_entry.id   AF-A0A8S0ZL93-F1
#
_cell.length_a   1.000
_cell.length_b   1.000
_cell.length_c   1.000
_cell.angle_alpha   90.00
_cell.angle_beta   90.00
_cell.angle_gamma   90.00
#
_symmetry.space_group_name_H-M   'P 1'
#
loop_
_entity.id
_entity.type
_entity.pdbx_description
1 polymer ?
#
loop_
_entity_poly.entity_id
_entity_poly.type
_entity_poly.pdbx_seq_one_letter_code
_entity_poly.pdbx_strand_id
1 'polypeptide(L)'
;MEAQQNNVTTNNSDVTMAETANQLVKQITVPSEGVPERSIFKLLEEDPLKHLDYIQTLGVQDKSLMPRLASHASGKAIEIICEKILHKRSNIKEDFLDVFYLFFFPYFLQRKYTWFCLHLLVKASKAHPNRFQTTMKTLLVNTKIQSCILQDYVQRLNEVECAKMLQLYEELYFNAETFAHILPVTYLLCKNGGMTDDTFPLIYSGLNRYRDFCAQNKNYGKLLLFVVQNVHERNVRPKHLKKLIQAHRTIYKSLCRFAFVKFLLKLENQQEEIYFEPLITVPRPLDVLQI
;
A
#
# COMPACT_ATOMS: atom_id res chain seq x y z
N MET A 1 -55.48 13.32 29.53
CA MET A 1 -55.20 11.88 29.69
C MET A 1 -54.61 11.41 28.36
N GLU A 2 -53.29 11.48 28.11
CA GLU A 2 -52.15 11.11 28.98
C GLU A 2 -52.33 9.68 29.51
N ALA A 3 -51.39 8.73 29.43
CA ALA A 3 -50.09 8.67 28.74
C ALA A 3 -49.79 7.16 28.44
N GLN A 4 -48.67 6.69 27.86
CA GLN A 4 -47.39 7.30 27.44
C GLN A 4 -46.76 6.44 26.31
N GLN A 5 -45.68 6.90 25.67
CA GLN A 5 -44.80 6.04 24.86
C GLN A 5 -43.70 5.43 25.73
N ASN A 6 -43.23 4.22 25.39
CA ASN A 6 -41.88 3.78 25.76
C ASN A 6 -41.20 3.10 24.56
N ASN A 7 -40.11 3.73 24.10
CA ASN A 7 -39.23 3.20 23.05
C ASN A 7 -38.36 2.08 23.62
N VAL A 8 -38.06 1.08 22.79
CA VAL A 8 -36.83 0.28 22.94
C VAL A 8 -36.04 0.39 21.66
N THR A 9 -35.03 1.25 21.70
CA THR A 9 -34.10 1.50 20.59
C THR A 9 -33.03 0.41 20.56
N THR A 10 -33.04 -0.48 19.58
CA THR A 10 -31.87 -1.33 19.29
C THR A 10 -30.90 -0.60 18.39
N ASN A 11 -29.63 -0.55 18.80
CA ASN A 11 -28.60 0.32 18.24
C ASN A 11 -28.29 0.05 16.77
N ASN A 12 -28.49 1.05 15.90
CA ASN A 12 -27.78 1.18 14.63
C ASN A 12 -26.43 1.88 14.91
N SER A 13 -25.33 1.11 15.01
CA SER A 13 -24.00 1.66 15.31
C SER A 13 -22.88 1.16 14.40
N ASP A 14 -23.19 0.73 13.18
CA ASP A 14 -22.21 0.28 12.16
C ASP A 14 -22.27 1.07 10.84
N VAL A 15 -23.00 2.19 10.79
CA VAL A 15 -23.25 2.99 9.55
C VAL A 15 -22.77 4.45 9.71
N THR A 16 -21.50 4.67 10.11
CA THR A 16 -20.97 6.03 10.35
C THR A 16 -19.50 6.27 9.97
N MET A 17 -18.84 5.35 9.26
CA MET A 17 -17.45 5.54 8.78
C MET A 17 -17.34 5.48 7.25
N ALA A 18 -17.93 4.47 6.60
CA ALA A 18 -17.89 4.32 5.14
C ALA A 18 -18.77 5.36 4.40
N GLU A 19 -19.89 5.78 5.01
CA GLU A 19 -20.71 6.87 4.45
C GLU A 19 -20.03 8.22 4.61
N THR A 20 -19.37 8.48 5.74
CA THR A 20 -18.61 9.71 6.01
C THR A 20 -17.50 9.93 4.97
N ALA A 21 -16.76 8.87 4.62
CA ALA A 21 -15.76 8.91 3.56
C ALA A 21 -16.37 9.17 2.16
N ASN A 22 -17.53 8.59 1.84
CA ASN A 22 -18.21 8.82 0.57
C ASN A 22 -18.96 10.15 0.47
N GLN A 23 -19.40 10.72 1.60
CA GLN A 23 -20.01 12.06 1.67
C GLN A 23 -18.93 13.14 1.55
N LEU A 24 -17.76 12.96 2.15
CA LEU A 24 -16.57 13.81 1.95
C LEU A 24 -16.13 13.90 0.48
N VAL A 25 -16.34 12.83 -0.31
CA VAL A 25 -16.07 12.81 -1.76
C VAL A 25 -17.21 13.43 -2.59
N LYS A 26 -18.44 13.50 -2.06
CA LYS A 26 -19.62 13.99 -2.79
C LYS A 26 -20.04 15.43 -2.49
N GLN A 27 -19.62 16.02 -1.37
CA GLN A 27 -20.03 17.39 -0.98
C GLN A 27 -19.08 18.52 -1.42
N ILE A 28 -18.05 18.24 -2.25
CA ILE A 28 -17.22 19.30 -2.86
C ILE A 28 -17.88 19.80 -4.16
N THR A 29 -19.04 20.46 -4.01
CA THR A 29 -19.61 21.36 -5.03
C THR A 29 -20.17 22.59 -4.32
N VAL A 30 -19.30 23.56 -4.07
CA VAL A 30 -19.65 24.90 -3.59
C VAL A 30 -19.17 25.90 -4.65
N PRO A 31 -19.95 26.94 -5.01
CA PRO A 31 -19.53 27.90 -6.03
C PRO A 31 -18.38 28.78 -5.53
N SER A 32 -17.32 28.88 -6.32
CA SER A 32 -16.22 29.81 -6.07
C SER A 32 -16.58 31.19 -6.63
N GLU A 33 -17.18 32.05 -5.82
CA GLU A 33 -17.19 33.49 -6.08
C GLU A 33 -15.87 34.11 -5.59
N GLY A 34 -15.09 34.68 -6.51
CA GLY A 34 -13.82 35.35 -6.21
C GLY A 34 -12.66 34.84 -7.07
N VAL A 35 -12.29 35.64 -8.08
CA VAL A 35 -11.33 35.32 -9.16
C VAL A 35 -11.84 34.23 -10.14
N PRO A 36 -11.99 34.54 -11.45
CA PRO A 36 -12.37 33.53 -12.43
C PRO A 36 -11.29 32.44 -12.49
N GLU A 37 -11.67 31.18 -12.26
CA GLU A 37 -10.74 30.04 -12.23
C GLU A 37 -9.88 29.95 -13.52
N ARG A 38 -10.47 30.31 -14.67
CA ARG A 38 -9.81 30.44 -15.98
C ARG A 38 -8.59 31.38 -15.98
N SER A 39 -8.54 32.36 -15.09
CA SER A 39 -7.41 33.29 -14.95
C SER A 39 -6.19 32.60 -14.34
N ILE A 40 -6.36 31.74 -13.33
CA ILE A 40 -5.24 31.07 -12.64
C ILE A 40 -4.52 30.12 -13.59
N PHE A 41 -5.26 29.32 -14.37
CA PHE A 41 -4.66 28.46 -15.39
C PHE A 41 -3.90 29.26 -16.45
N LYS A 42 -4.45 30.38 -16.93
CA LYS A 42 -3.80 31.21 -17.94
C LYS A 42 -2.48 31.81 -17.43
N LEU A 43 -2.48 32.34 -16.21
CA LEU A 43 -1.27 32.86 -15.55
C LEU A 43 -0.19 31.78 -15.38
N LEU A 44 -0.61 30.53 -15.13
CA LEU A 44 0.29 29.38 -15.02
C LEU A 44 0.91 28.94 -16.35
N GLU A 45 0.23 29.10 -17.48
CA GLU A 45 0.81 28.82 -18.79
C GLU A 45 1.76 29.93 -19.27
N GLU A 46 1.53 31.18 -18.81
CA GLU A 46 2.34 32.36 -19.17
C GLU A 46 3.68 32.41 -18.40
N ASP A 47 3.65 32.33 -17.07
CA ASP A 47 4.87 32.27 -16.23
C ASP A 47 4.59 31.51 -14.90
N PRO A 48 4.80 30.18 -14.87
CA PRO A 48 4.48 29.38 -13.69
C PRO A 48 5.25 29.76 -12.42
N LEU A 49 6.43 30.37 -12.56
CA LEU A 49 7.29 30.70 -11.41
C LEU A 49 6.94 32.06 -10.81
N LYS A 50 6.66 33.06 -11.65
CA LYS A 50 6.23 34.39 -11.21
C LYS A 50 4.91 34.35 -10.42
N HIS A 51 4.04 33.39 -10.73
CA HIS A 51 2.75 33.24 -10.06
C HIS A 51 2.75 32.22 -8.91
N LEU A 52 3.90 31.62 -8.58
CA LEU A 52 3.99 30.57 -7.56
C LEU A 52 3.55 31.06 -6.17
N ASP A 53 3.97 32.24 -5.71
CA ASP A 53 3.61 32.75 -4.37
C ASP A 53 2.10 33.04 -4.22
N TYR A 54 1.45 33.40 -5.32
CA TYR A 54 0.00 33.55 -5.39
C TYR A 54 -0.70 32.19 -5.29
N ILE A 55 -0.19 31.17 -6.00
CA ILE A 55 -0.69 29.79 -5.94
C ILE A 55 -0.45 29.15 -4.57
N GLN A 56 0.69 29.44 -3.93
CA GLN A 56 0.96 29.00 -2.56
C GLN A 56 -0.11 29.52 -1.61
N THR A 57 -0.42 30.81 -1.71
CA THR A 57 -1.38 31.48 -0.83
C THR A 57 -2.82 31.03 -1.11
N LEU A 58 -3.24 30.98 -2.38
CA LEU A 58 -4.56 30.48 -2.75
C LEU A 58 -4.74 28.99 -2.45
N GLY A 59 -3.72 28.15 -2.64
CA GLY A 59 -3.83 26.72 -2.40
C GLY A 59 -4.04 26.36 -0.93
N VAL A 60 -3.46 27.15 -0.02
CA VAL A 60 -3.71 27.01 1.43
C VAL A 60 -5.13 27.44 1.79
N GLN A 61 -5.64 28.52 1.18
CA GLN A 61 -6.98 29.05 1.39
C GLN A 61 -8.08 28.16 0.79
N ASP A 62 -7.92 27.73 -0.47
CA ASP A 62 -8.80 26.81 -1.19
C ASP A 62 -8.04 25.56 -1.64
N LYS A 63 -8.13 24.52 -0.81
CA LYS A 63 -7.51 23.21 -1.08
C LYS A 63 -8.12 22.51 -2.31
N SER A 64 -9.34 22.88 -2.74
CA SER A 64 -9.98 22.33 -3.94
C SER A 64 -9.35 22.85 -5.24
N LEU A 65 -8.57 23.94 -5.17
CA LEU A 65 -7.78 24.42 -6.29
C LEU A 65 -6.69 23.40 -6.70
N MET A 66 -6.06 22.70 -5.74
CA MET A 66 -4.94 21.80 -6.06
C MET A 66 -5.31 20.61 -6.98
N PRO A 67 -6.41 19.86 -6.75
CA PRO A 67 -6.89 18.83 -7.68
C PRO A 67 -7.22 19.38 -9.07
N ARG A 68 -7.79 20.59 -9.13
CA ARG A 68 -8.15 21.27 -10.38
C ARG A 68 -6.90 21.69 -11.16
N LEU A 69 -5.91 22.28 -10.50
CA LEU A 69 -4.58 22.56 -11.06
C LEU A 69 -3.90 21.29 -11.59
N ALA A 70 -3.83 20.25 -10.76
CA ALA A 70 -3.18 18.99 -11.11
C ALA A 70 -3.79 18.36 -12.38
N SER A 71 -5.12 18.47 -12.54
CA SER A 71 -5.87 17.87 -13.65
C SER A 71 -5.80 18.69 -14.95
N HIS A 72 -5.90 20.02 -14.88
CA HIS A 72 -6.12 20.86 -16.08
C HIS A 72 -4.90 21.65 -16.56
N ALA A 73 -3.92 21.97 -15.71
CA ALA A 73 -2.73 22.69 -16.17
C ALA A 73 -1.88 21.83 -17.12
N SER A 74 -1.12 22.46 -18.02
CA SER A 74 -0.27 21.74 -18.97
C SER A 74 0.84 20.96 -18.26
N GLY A 75 1.32 19.90 -18.91
CA GLY A 75 2.46 19.12 -18.40
C GLY A 75 3.68 20.01 -18.15
N LYS A 76 3.97 20.93 -19.08
CA LYS A 76 5.10 21.86 -19.00
C LYS A 76 5.00 22.81 -17.81
N ALA A 77 3.82 23.42 -17.57
CA ALA A 77 3.62 24.30 -16.42
C ALA A 77 3.78 23.52 -15.10
N ILE A 78 3.17 22.34 -15.00
CA ILE A 78 3.28 21.48 -13.81
C ILE A 78 4.72 21.02 -13.58
N GLU A 79 5.46 20.64 -14.62
CA GLU A 79 6.88 20.26 -14.54
C GLU A 79 7.70 21.37 -13.89
N ILE A 80 7.58 22.61 -14.37
CA ILE A 80 8.29 23.78 -13.84
C ILE A 80 7.94 24.05 -12.36
N ILE A 81 6.66 23.99 -12.00
CA ILE A 81 6.18 24.19 -10.62
C ILE A 81 6.73 23.10 -9.70
N CYS A 82 6.61 21.83 -10.10
CA CYS A 82 7.06 20.69 -9.32
C CYS A 82 8.57 20.68 -9.11
N GLU A 83 9.34 21.02 -10.14
CA GLU A 83 10.79 21.19 -10.04
C GLU A 83 11.16 22.27 -9.02
N LYS A 84 10.44 23.40 -9.00
CA LYS A 84 10.65 24.46 -8.01
C LYS A 84 10.26 24.02 -6.60
N ILE A 85 9.13 23.35 -6.43
CA ILE A 85 8.62 22.92 -5.11
C ILE A 85 9.47 21.82 -4.48
N LEU A 86 9.97 20.87 -5.29
CA LEU A 86 10.78 19.74 -4.81
C LEU A 86 12.27 20.05 -4.73
N HIS A 87 12.68 21.29 -5.03
CA HIS A 87 14.07 21.71 -4.89
C HIS A 87 14.43 21.97 -3.42
N LYS A 88 15.48 21.32 -2.92
CA LYS A 88 15.90 21.35 -1.49
C LYS A 88 16.24 22.73 -0.90
N ARG A 89 16.42 23.75 -1.75
CA ARG A 89 16.66 25.16 -1.33
C ARG A 89 15.55 26.10 -1.83
N SER A 90 14.33 25.59 -1.98
CA SER A 90 13.18 26.40 -2.34
C SER A 90 12.59 27.06 -1.10
N ASN A 91 12.13 28.31 -1.24
CA ASN A 91 11.42 29.02 -0.17
C ASN A 91 9.92 28.79 -0.37
N ILE A 92 9.47 27.57 -0.07
CA ILE A 92 8.07 27.17 -0.16
C ILE A 92 7.49 27.12 1.25
N LYS A 93 6.27 27.63 1.43
CA LYS A 93 5.61 27.63 2.73
C LYS A 93 5.26 26.19 3.14
N GLU A 94 5.52 25.84 4.39
CA GLU A 94 5.34 24.48 4.93
C GLU A 94 3.87 24.01 4.88
N ASP A 95 2.92 24.91 5.14
CA ASP A 95 1.48 24.69 5.03
C ASP A 95 1.06 24.36 3.59
N PHE A 96 1.63 25.07 2.61
CA PHE A 96 1.43 24.76 1.20
C PHE A 96 2.08 23.44 0.79
N LEU A 97 3.23 23.06 1.34
CA LEU A 97 3.80 21.72 1.10
C LEU A 97 2.84 20.61 1.55
N ASP A 98 2.20 20.75 2.71
CA ASP A 98 1.20 19.77 3.17
C ASP A 98 0.01 19.69 2.20
N VAL A 99 -0.51 20.83 1.74
CA VAL A 99 -1.61 20.84 0.75
C VAL A 99 -1.17 20.27 -0.61
N PHE A 100 0.05 20.57 -1.08
CA PHE A 100 0.59 20.05 -2.32
C PHE A 100 0.73 18.51 -2.27
N TYR A 101 1.31 17.97 -1.21
CA TYR A 101 1.53 16.54 -1.03
C TYR A 101 0.21 15.75 -0.86
N LEU A 102 -0.82 16.35 -0.24
CA LEU A 102 -2.11 15.69 -0.01
C LEU A 102 -3.12 15.86 -1.15
N PHE A 103 -3.19 17.03 -1.79
CA PHE A 103 -4.27 17.38 -2.73
C PHE A 103 -3.81 17.60 -4.18
N PHE A 104 -2.56 18.01 -4.43
CA PHE A 104 -2.05 18.12 -5.79
C PHE A 104 -1.50 16.76 -6.27
N PHE A 105 -0.56 16.20 -5.50
CA PHE A 105 0.25 15.06 -5.91
C PHE A 105 -0.56 13.79 -6.27
N PRO A 106 -1.56 13.36 -5.47
CA PRO A 106 -2.35 12.16 -5.79
C PRO A 106 -3.30 12.34 -6.98
N TYR A 107 -3.68 13.59 -7.30
CA TYR A 107 -4.51 13.90 -8.47
C TYR A 107 -3.68 14.00 -9.75
N PHE A 108 -2.46 14.55 -9.66
CA PHE A 108 -1.55 14.59 -10.80
C PHE A 108 -1.22 13.18 -11.31
N LEU A 109 -0.98 12.24 -10.39
CA LEU A 109 -0.67 10.83 -10.71
C LEU A 109 -1.86 10.01 -11.24
N GLN A 110 -3.08 10.57 -11.29
CA GLN A 110 -4.23 9.97 -11.99
C GLN A 110 -4.24 10.29 -13.49
N ARG A 111 -3.39 11.21 -13.95
CA ARG A 111 -3.21 11.48 -15.39
C ARG A 111 -2.53 10.28 -16.06
N LYS A 112 -2.60 10.25 -17.40
CA LYS A 112 -1.90 9.25 -18.21
C LYS A 112 -0.42 9.19 -17.81
N TYR A 113 0.08 7.99 -17.51
CA TYR A 113 1.47 7.79 -17.11
C TYR A 113 2.45 8.42 -18.11
N THR A 114 3.36 9.22 -17.59
CA THR A 114 4.54 9.74 -18.28
C THR A 114 5.79 9.44 -17.45
N TRP A 115 6.96 9.43 -18.09
CA TRP A 115 8.25 9.32 -17.41
C TRP A 115 8.42 10.36 -16.29
N PHE A 116 7.82 11.55 -16.47
CA PHE A 116 7.83 12.59 -15.45
C PHE A 116 7.11 12.19 -14.15
N CYS A 117 6.02 11.40 -14.19
CA CYS A 117 5.36 10.89 -12.98
C CYS A 117 6.32 10.09 -12.08
N LEU A 118 7.17 9.25 -12.69
CA LEU A 118 8.16 8.44 -11.99
C LEU A 118 9.30 9.30 -11.45
N HIS A 119 9.78 10.25 -12.24
CA HIS A 119 10.79 11.24 -11.83
C HIS A 119 10.32 12.07 -10.63
N LEU A 120 9.05 12.49 -10.65
CA LEU A 120 8.39 13.25 -9.60
C LEU A 120 8.32 12.46 -8.29
N LEU A 121 7.92 11.18 -8.32
CA LEU A 121 7.92 10.29 -7.15
C LEU A 121 9.32 10.18 -6.51
N VAL A 122 10.36 9.97 -7.33
CA VAL A 122 11.76 9.86 -6.86
C VAL A 122 12.30 11.18 -6.29
N LYS A 123 11.90 12.32 -6.85
CA LYS A 123 12.27 13.63 -6.29
C LYS A 123 11.54 13.91 -4.98
N ALA A 124 10.24 13.67 -4.93
CA ALA A 124 9.41 13.94 -3.76
C ALA A 124 9.83 13.12 -2.53
N SER A 125 10.21 11.85 -2.72
CA SER A 125 10.69 10.98 -1.64
C SER A 125 12.05 11.40 -1.08
N LYS A 126 12.88 12.11 -1.87
CA LYS A 126 14.20 12.62 -1.47
C LYS A 126 14.18 14.06 -0.95
N ALA A 127 13.15 14.83 -1.32
CA ALA A 127 12.96 16.20 -0.87
C ALA A 127 12.32 16.23 0.53
N HIS A 128 11.12 15.67 0.68
CA HIS A 128 10.32 15.74 1.91
C HIS A 128 9.83 14.33 2.31
N PRO A 129 10.71 13.45 2.85
CA PRO A 129 10.41 12.03 3.04
C PRO A 129 9.17 11.76 3.91
N ASN A 130 8.98 12.51 5.01
CA ASN A 130 7.86 12.32 5.93
C ASN A 130 6.50 12.68 5.29
N ARG A 131 6.46 13.78 4.51
CA ARG A 131 5.29 14.17 3.71
C ARG A 131 5.02 13.14 2.62
N PHE A 132 6.07 12.70 1.94
CA PHE A 132 5.98 11.68 0.90
C PHE A 132 5.46 10.33 1.43
N GLN A 133 5.86 9.91 2.64
CA GLN A 133 5.34 8.71 3.30
C GLN A 133 3.83 8.81 3.53
N THR A 134 3.34 9.99 3.95
CA THR A 134 1.90 10.27 4.11
C THR A 134 1.18 10.24 2.77
N THR A 135 1.72 10.88 1.73
CA THR A 135 1.19 10.79 0.36
C THR A 135 1.15 9.35 -0.14
N MET A 136 2.20 8.55 0.09
CA MET A 136 2.30 7.17 -0.38
C MET A 136 1.17 6.29 0.17
N LYS A 137 0.76 6.49 1.44
CA LYS A 137 -0.45 5.83 2.00
C LYS A 137 -1.68 6.11 1.12
N THR A 138 -1.92 7.37 0.75
CA THR A 138 -2.99 7.77 -0.17
C THR A 138 -2.83 7.18 -1.57
N LEU A 139 -1.60 7.10 -2.10
CA LEU A 139 -1.36 6.51 -3.44
C LEU A 139 -1.67 5.01 -3.45
N LEU A 140 -1.27 4.29 -2.40
CA LEU A 140 -1.49 2.84 -2.26
C LEU A 140 -2.97 2.44 -2.14
N VAL A 141 -3.87 3.35 -1.74
CA VAL A 141 -5.31 3.05 -1.65
C VAL A 141 -6.15 3.59 -2.81
N ASN A 142 -5.56 4.36 -3.72
CA ASN A 142 -6.28 5.06 -4.78
C ASN A 142 -6.26 4.29 -6.11
N THR A 143 -7.33 3.56 -6.42
CA THR A 143 -7.44 2.74 -7.65
C THR A 143 -7.47 3.54 -8.96
N LYS A 144 -7.60 4.88 -8.90
CA LYS A 144 -7.52 5.77 -10.09
C LYS A 144 -6.08 6.03 -10.55
N ILE A 145 -5.09 5.85 -9.68
CA ILE A 145 -3.67 5.95 -10.05
C ILE A 145 -3.27 4.66 -10.76
N GLN A 146 -2.55 4.75 -11.87
CA GLN A 146 -2.16 3.54 -12.60
C GLN A 146 -1.11 2.75 -11.81
N SER A 147 -1.38 1.48 -11.47
CA SER A 147 -0.46 0.68 -10.64
C SER A 147 0.91 0.43 -11.27
N CYS A 148 1.08 0.66 -12.58
CA CYS A 148 2.38 0.65 -13.25
C CYS A 148 3.31 1.76 -12.73
N ILE A 149 2.78 2.94 -12.40
CA ILE A 149 3.58 4.07 -11.88
C ILE A 149 4.21 3.69 -10.53
N LEU A 150 3.43 3.02 -9.67
CA LEU A 150 3.90 2.54 -8.38
C LEU A 150 4.84 1.33 -8.51
N GLN A 151 4.62 0.43 -9.48
CA GLN A 151 5.55 -0.66 -9.79
C GLN A 151 6.92 -0.15 -10.25
N ASP A 152 6.95 0.83 -11.16
CA ASP A 152 8.18 1.42 -11.69
C ASP A 152 8.92 2.23 -10.61
N TYR A 153 8.19 2.82 -9.66
CA TYR A 153 8.76 3.45 -8.48
C TYR A 153 9.40 2.43 -7.53
N VAL A 154 8.67 1.36 -7.17
CA VAL A 154 9.20 0.28 -6.30
C VAL A 154 10.43 -0.40 -6.90
N GLN A 155 10.54 -0.52 -8.22
CA GLN A 155 11.74 -1.05 -8.89
C GLN A 155 13.00 -0.19 -8.70
N ARG A 156 12.87 1.07 -8.28
CA ARG A 156 14.00 1.98 -8.01
C ARG A 156 14.40 2.04 -6.54
N LEU A 157 13.66 1.37 -5.66
CA LEU A 157 13.91 1.34 -4.23
C LEU A 157 14.91 0.26 -3.87
N ASN A 158 15.75 0.53 -2.88
CA ASN A 158 16.55 -0.51 -2.24
C ASN A 158 15.69 -1.37 -1.29
N GLU A 159 16.28 -2.43 -0.76
CA GLU A 159 15.62 -3.39 0.15
C GLU A 159 15.02 -2.71 1.39
N VAL A 160 15.77 -1.81 2.05
CA VAL A 160 15.34 -1.06 3.24
C VAL A 160 14.17 -0.11 2.92
N GLU A 161 14.18 0.53 1.75
CA GLU A 161 13.09 1.37 1.27
C GLU A 161 11.83 0.55 0.94
N CYS A 162 11.98 -0.65 0.38
CA CYS A 162 10.88 -1.58 0.14
C CYS A 162 10.26 -2.06 1.46
N ALA A 163 11.08 -2.44 2.44
CA ALA A 163 10.62 -2.86 3.77
C ALA A 163 9.84 -1.74 4.48
N LYS A 164 10.34 -0.49 4.45
CA LYS A 164 9.62 0.68 4.97
C LYS A 164 8.28 0.93 4.28
N MET A 165 8.15 0.62 2.99
CA MET A 165 6.87 0.75 2.30
C MET A 165 5.90 -0.39 2.66
N LEU A 166 6.38 -1.60 2.95
CA LEU A 166 5.55 -2.69 3.47
C LEU A 166 4.99 -2.38 4.86
N GLN A 167 5.77 -1.75 5.75
CA GLN A 167 5.31 -1.31 7.08
C GLN A 167 4.08 -0.39 7.00
N LEU A 168 3.93 0.40 5.92
CA LEU A 168 2.74 1.24 5.73
C LEU A 168 1.43 0.43 5.66
N TYR A 169 1.48 -0.86 5.32
CA TYR A 169 0.29 -1.71 5.20
C TYR A 169 -0.40 -1.96 6.55
N GLU A 170 0.28 -1.76 7.69
CA GLU A 170 -0.30 -1.82 9.03
C GLU A 170 -1.38 -0.74 9.24
N GLU A 171 -1.19 0.42 8.61
CA GLU A 171 -2.07 1.59 8.72
C GLU A 171 -3.14 1.65 7.61
N LEU A 172 -3.13 0.72 6.65
CA LEU A 172 -3.95 0.79 5.45
C LEU A 172 -5.13 -0.18 5.46
N TYR A 173 -6.33 0.37 5.32
CA TYR A 173 -7.52 -0.41 5.00
C TYR A 173 -7.68 -0.58 3.49
N PHE A 174 -7.34 -1.76 2.97
CA PHE A 174 -7.67 -2.15 1.60
C PHE A 174 -9.07 -2.76 1.54
N ASN A 175 -9.91 -2.31 0.61
CA ASN A 175 -11.08 -3.06 0.15
C ASN A 175 -10.67 -4.08 -0.95
N ALA A 176 -11.60 -4.88 -1.47
CA ALA A 176 -11.30 -5.91 -2.47
C ALA A 176 -10.78 -5.36 -3.81
N GLU A 177 -11.34 -4.25 -4.31
CA GLU A 177 -10.88 -3.59 -5.54
C GLU A 177 -9.49 -3.00 -5.34
N THR A 178 -9.30 -2.25 -4.26
CA THR A 178 -8.00 -1.66 -3.90
C THR A 178 -6.94 -2.73 -3.76
N PHE A 179 -7.21 -3.81 -3.02
CA PHE A 179 -6.26 -4.92 -2.87
C PHE A 179 -5.91 -5.54 -4.23
N ALA A 180 -6.91 -5.84 -5.06
CA ALA A 180 -6.69 -6.41 -6.40
C ALA A 180 -5.85 -5.49 -7.31
N HIS A 181 -6.00 -4.18 -7.15
CA HIS A 181 -5.25 -3.15 -7.87
C HIS A 181 -3.76 -3.11 -7.45
N ILE A 182 -3.46 -3.18 -6.14
CA ILE A 182 -2.08 -3.10 -5.62
C ILE A 182 -1.29 -4.41 -5.62
N LEU A 183 -1.92 -5.57 -5.87
CA LEU A 183 -1.25 -6.87 -5.98
C LEU A 183 0.10 -6.88 -6.74
N PRO A 184 0.29 -6.18 -7.88
CA PRO A 184 1.58 -6.13 -8.56
C PRO A 184 2.66 -5.39 -7.75
N VAL A 185 2.27 -4.30 -7.09
CA VAL A 185 3.14 -3.48 -6.23
C VAL A 185 3.54 -4.27 -4.99
N THR A 186 2.57 -4.89 -4.31
CA THR A 186 2.80 -5.76 -3.15
C THR A 186 3.76 -6.90 -3.47
N TYR A 187 3.60 -7.55 -4.63
CA TYR A 187 4.52 -8.59 -5.09
C TYR A 187 5.96 -8.08 -5.25
N LEU A 188 6.15 -6.91 -5.88
CA LEU A 188 7.48 -6.34 -6.05
C LEU A 188 8.12 -5.95 -4.71
N LEU A 189 7.33 -5.35 -3.80
CA LEU A 189 7.77 -5.02 -2.45
C LEU A 189 8.24 -6.26 -1.68
N CYS A 190 7.42 -7.32 -1.64
CA CYS A 190 7.77 -8.58 -0.98
C CYS A 190 8.99 -9.26 -1.61
N LYS A 191 9.15 -9.16 -2.93
CA LYS A 191 10.28 -9.75 -3.66
C LYS A 191 11.59 -8.98 -3.43
N ASN A 192 11.53 -7.65 -3.31
CA ASN A 192 12.71 -6.78 -3.27
C ASN A 192 13.11 -6.32 -1.85
N GLY A 193 12.16 -6.25 -0.92
CA GLY A 193 12.38 -5.87 0.49
C GLY A 193 12.29 -7.04 1.48
N GLY A 194 12.15 -8.27 0.98
CA GLY A 194 11.83 -9.44 1.80
C GLY A 194 10.40 -9.42 2.36
N MET A 195 10.11 -10.37 3.25
CA MET A 195 8.85 -10.43 4.01
C MET A 195 9.19 -10.70 5.48
N THR A 196 8.99 -9.71 6.34
CA THR A 196 9.27 -9.78 7.79
C THR A 196 8.18 -10.52 8.56
N ASP A 197 8.38 -10.80 9.84
CA ASP A 197 7.34 -11.38 10.71
C ASP A 197 6.13 -10.48 10.92
N ASP A 198 6.29 -9.16 10.85
CA ASP A 198 5.19 -8.19 10.97
C ASP A 198 4.40 -8.09 9.65
N THR A 199 5.09 -8.15 8.51
CA THR A 199 4.49 -7.93 7.20
C THR A 199 3.86 -9.20 6.62
N PHE A 200 4.38 -10.39 6.91
CA PHE A 200 3.80 -11.66 6.44
C PHE A 200 2.31 -11.83 6.83
N PRO A 201 1.89 -11.64 8.10
CA PRO A 201 0.49 -11.75 8.52
C PRO A 201 -0.44 -10.80 7.78
N LEU A 202 0.00 -9.57 7.47
CA LEU A 202 -0.79 -8.58 6.74
C LEU A 202 -1.08 -9.05 5.32
N ILE A 203 -0.04 -9.47 4.59
CA ILE A 203 -0.15 -9.97 3.22
C ILE A 203 -0.98 -11.26 3.17
N TYR A 204 -0.74 -12.19 4.11
CA TYR A 204 -1.49 -13.44 4.23
C TYR A 204 -2.97 -13.21 4.55
N SER A 205 -3.27 -12.28 5.45
CA SER A 205 -4.63 -11.87 5.81
C SER A 205 -5.36 -11.26 4.61
N GLY A 206 -4.71 -10.35 3.88
CA GLY A 206 -5.24 -9.77 2.64
C GLY A 206 -5.55 -10.83 1.57
N LEU A 207 -4.61 -11.76 1.33
CA LEU A 207 -4.84 -12.89 0.42
C LEU A 207 -6.05 -13.72 0.86
N ASN A 208 -6.17 -14.05 2.14
CA ASN A 208 -7.30 -14.86 2.63
C ASN A 208 -8.64 -14.14 2.61
N ARG A 209 -8.66 -12.84 2.94
CA ARG A 209 -9.87 -12.00 2.95
C ARG A 209 -10.43 -11.81 1.54
N TYR A 210 -9.56 -11.64 0.54
CA TYR A 210 -9.96 -11.31 -0.84
C TYR A 210 -9.79 -12.45 -1.85
N ARG A 211 -9.54 -13.69 -1.37
CA ARG A 211 -9.26 -14.87 -2.20
C ARG A 211 -10.29 -15.13 -3.30
N ASP A 212 -11.57 -14.88 -3.02
CA ASP A 212 -12.68 -15.25 -3.91
C ASP A 212 -12.86 -14.19 -5.02
N PHE A 213 -12.72 -12.91 -4.67
CA PHE A 213 -12.67 -11.78 -5.62
C PHE A 213 -11.42 -11.85 -6.52
N CYS A 214 -10.26 -12.14 -5.93
CA CYS A 214 -8.99 -12.18 -6.65
C CYS A 214 -8.68 -13.54 -7.30
N ALA A 215 -9.58 -14.53 -7.25
CA ALA A 215 -9.31 -15.92 -7.61
C ALA A 215 -8.73 -16.11 -9.02
N GLN A 216 -9.09 -15.25 -9.98
CA GLN A 216 -8.62 -15.30 -11.37
C GLN A 216 -7.47 -14.31 -11.67
N ASN A 217 -7.12 -13.42 -10.74
CA ASN A 217 -6.11 -12.39 -10.96
C ASN A 217 -4.69 -13.02 -11.01
N LYS A 218 -4.01 -12.91 -12.15
CA LYS A 218 -2.65 -13.45 -12.35
C LYS A 218 -1.68 -13.04 -11.24
N ASN A 219 -1.73 -11.78 -10.78
CA ASN A 219 -0.83 -11.26 -9.75
C ASN A 219 -1.17 -11.78 -8.35
N TYR A 220 -2.46 -12.10 -8.07
CA TYR A 220 -2.84 -12.81 -6.84
C TYR A 220 -2.18 -14.18 -6.78
N GLY A 221 -2.24 -14.95 -7.88
CA GLY A 221 -1.57 -16.25 -7.96
C GLY A 221 -0.05 -16.17 -7.83
N LYS A 222 0.55 -15.09 -8.35
CA LYS A 222 2.00 -14.83 -8.27
C LYS A 222 2.43 -14.50 -6.84
N LEU A 223 1.67 -13.65 -6.14
CA LEU A 223 1.89 -13.30 -4.74
C LEU A 223 1.64 -14.50 -3.80
N LEU A 224 0.58 -15.27 -4.04
CA LEU A 224 0.31 -16.50 -3.30
C LEU A 224 1.44 -17.53 -3.47
N LEU A 225 1.97 -17.72 -4.68
CA LEU A 225 3.14 -18.59 -4.90
C LEU A 225 4.34 -18.14 -4.06
N PHE A 226 4.65 -16.84 -4.06
CA PHE A 226 5.73 -16.27 -3.27
C PHE A 226 5.52 -16.49 -1.77
N VAL A 227 4.29 -16.29 -1.27
CA VAL A 227 3.93 -16.59 0.13
C VAL A 227 4.11 -18.07 0.46
N VAL A 228 3.65 -19.00 -0.39
CA VAL A 228 3.80 -20.45 -0.18
C VAL A 228 5.28 -20.88 -0.15
N GLN A 229 6.15 -20.23 -0.92
CA GLN A 229 7.59 -20.55 -0.94
C GLN A 229 8.30 -20.10 0.35
N ASN A 230 7.88 -18.96 0.94
CA ASN A 230 8.52 -18.35 2.11
C ASN A 230 7.83 -18.66 3.45
N VAL A 231 6.80 -19.52 3.47
CA VAL A 231 6.03 -19.85 4.69
C VAL A 231 6.78 -20.72 5.70
N HIS A 232 7.93 -21.28 5.34
CA HIS A 232 8.61 -22.33 6.10
C HIS A 232 9.24 -21.86 7.43
N GLU A 233 9.35 -20.56 7.65
CA GLU A 233 9.78 -19.96 8.93
C GLU A 233 8.60 -19.60 9.84
N ARG A 234 7.35 -19.78 9.39
CA ARG A 234 6.16 -19.13 9.96
C ARG A 234 5.14 -20.15 10.46
N ASN A 235 4.49 -19.83 11.58
CA ASN A 235 3.47 -20.66 12.25
C ASN A 235 2.11 -20.76 11.51
N VAL A 236 2.13 -20.96 10.19
CA VAL A 236 0.94 -21.06 9.34
C VAL A 236 0.45 -22.51 9.26
N ARG A 237 -0.74 -22.75 9.80
CA ARG A 237 -1.41 -24.05 9.74
C ARG A 237 -1.59 -24.52 8.28
N PRO A 238 -1.03 -25.68 7.84
CA PRO A 238 -1.08 -26.11 6.44
C PRO A 238 -2.49 -26.19 5.85
N LYS A 239 -3.50 -26.51 6.68
CA LYS A 239 -4.92 -26.54 6.29
C LYS A 239 -5.45 -25.20 5.77
N HIS A 240 -4.95 -24.06 6.26
CA HIS A 240 -5.36 -22.74 5.77
C HIS A 240 -4.70 -22.42 4.42
N LEU A 241 -3.41 -22.72 4.29
CA LEU A 241 -2.67 -22.53 3.04
C LEU A 241 -3.24 -23.40 1.91
N LYS A 242 -3.59 -24.66 2.19
CA LYS A 242 -4.29 -25.56 1.25
C LYS A 242 -5.59 -24.97 0.72
N LYS A 243 -6.42 -24.33 1.56
CA LYS A 243 -7.66 -23.66 1.15
C LYS A 243 -7.41 -22.51 0.16
N LEU A 244 -6.39 -21.68 0.40
CA LEU A 244 -6.03 -20.58 -0.51
C LEU A 244 -5.58 -21.09 -1.88
N ILE A 245 -4.75 -22.14 -1.90
CA ILE A 245 -4.25 -22.79 -3.13
C ILE A 245 -5.40 -23.46 -3.90
N GLN A 246 -6.39 -24.01 -3.20
CA GLN A 246 -7.57 -24.60 -3.83
C GLN A 246 -8.50 -23.54 -4.45
N ALA A 247 -8.68 -22.39 -3.80
CA ALA A 247 -9.61 -21.34 -4.24
C ALA A 247 -9.20 -20.65 -5.56
N HIS A 248 -7.92 -20.29 -5.73
CA HIS A 248 -7.49 -19.57 -6.94
C HIS A 248 -7.49 -20.45 -8.20
N ARG A 249 -7.60 -19.81 -9.36
CA ARG A 249 -7.85 -20.42 -10.68
C ARG A 249 -6.84 -19.93 -11.75
N THR A 250 -5.66 -19.51 -11.31
CA THR A 250 -4.63 -18.92 -12.18
C THR A 250 -3.59 -19.94 -12.65
N ILE A 251 -2.78 -19.58 -13.65
CA ILE A 251 -1.67 -20.39 -14.16
C ILE A 251 -0.66 -20.82 -13.08
N TYR A 252 -0.61 -20.14 -11.93
CA TYR A 252 0.29 -20.47 -10.83
C TYR A 252 -0.20 -21.63 -9.95
N LYS A 253 -1.40 -22.17 -10.16
CA LYS A 253 -2.02 -23.18 -9.26
C LYS A 253 -1.20 -24.46 -9.11
N SER A 254 -0.60 -24.96 -10.19
CA SER A 254 0.31 -26.11 -10.16
C SER A 254 1.59 -25.81 -9.36
N LEU A 255 2.19 -24.65 -9.59
CA LEU A 255 3.39 -24.19 -8.89
C LEU A 255 3.13 -23.98 -7.39
N CYS A 256 1.99 -23.41 -7.02
CA CYS A 256 1.57 -23.27 -5.62
C CYS A 256 1.41 -24.65 -4.95
N ARG A 257 0.79 -25.63 -5.63
CA ARG A 257 0.67 -27.00 -5.11
C ARG A 257 2.04 -27.67 -4.91
N PHE A 258 2.95 -27.52 -5.87
CA PHE A 258 4.31 -28.07 -5.76
C PHE A 258 5.11 -27.44 -4.62
N ALA A 259 5.07 -26.11 -4.48
CA ALA A 259 5.70 -25.42 -3.36
C ALA A 259 5.08 -25.82 -2.00
N PHE A 260 3.77 -26.06 -1.95
CA PHE A 260 3.08 -26.54 -0.76
C PHE A 260 3.46 -27.98 -0.36
N VAL A 261 3.66 -28.88 -1.33
CA VAL A 261 4.20 -30.23 -1.05
C VAL A 261 5.62 -30.15 -0.48
N LYS A 262 6.48 -29.28 -1.04
CA LYS A 262 7.83 -29.05 -0.47
C LYS A 262 7.78 -28.49 0.96
N PHE A 263 6.80 -27.64 1.28
CA PHE A 263 6.58 -27.15 2.64
C PHE A 263 6.16 -28.26 3.60
N LEU A 264 5.24 -29.15 3.20
CA LEU A 264 4.83 -30.29 4.03
C LEU A 264 6.00 -31.23 4.35
N LEU A 265 6.77 -31.63 3.35
CA LEU A 265 7.94 -32.50 3.53
C LEU A 265 8.99 -31.88 4.48
N LYS A 266 9.19 -30.55 4.44
CA LYS A 266 10.06 -29.86 5.40
C LYS A 266 9.53 -29.93 6.84
N LEU A 267 8.22 -29.81 7.05
CA LEU A 267 7.61 -29.91 8.37
C LEU A 267 7.72 -31.32 8.94
N GLU A 268 7.61 -32.34 8.10
CA GLU A 268 7.77 -33.76 8.50
C GLU A 268 9.21 -34.02 8.97
N ASN A 269 10.22 -33.65 8.17
CA ASN A 269 11.64 -33.80 8.55
C ASN A 269 12.00 -33.03 9.85
N GLN A 270 11.42 -31.85 10.07
CA GLN A 270 11.64 -31.07 11.30
C GLN A 270 11.02 -31.69 12.56
N GLN A 271 10.07 -32.62 12.42
CA GLN A 271 9.53 -33.38 13.56
C GLN A 271 10.39 -34.59 13.90
N GLU A 272 11.14 -35.14 12.95
CA GLU A 272 12.09 -36.24 13.17
C GLU A 272 13.36 -35.77 13.89
N GLU A 273 13.85 -34.56 13.62
CA GLU A 273 15.05 -33.98 14.27
C GLU A 273 14.90 -33.72 15.79
N ILE A 274 13.69 -33.83 16.35
CA ILE A 274 13.42 -33.64 17.79
C ILE A 274 13.57 -34.96 18.59
N TYR A 275 13.73 -36.11 17.93
CA TYR A 275 13.81 -37.44 18.56
C TYR A 275 15.17 -38.15 18.41
N PHE A 276 16.25 -37.51 18.89
CA PHE A 276 17.52 -38.21 19.16
C PHE A 276 18.17 -37.75 20.48
N GLU A 277 17.58 -38.13 21.62
CA GLU A 277 18.40 -38.41 22.80
C GLU A 277 19.04 -39.80 22.62
N PRO A 278 20.38 -39.92 22.64
CA PRO A 278 21.03 -41.23 22.58
C PRO A 278 20.90 -41.93 23.94
N LEU A 279 19.92 -42.84 24.06
CA LEU A 279 19.86 -43.83 25.14
C LEU A 279 21.01 -44.84 25.00
N ILE A 280 22.21 -44.41 25.36
CA ILE A 280 23.36 -45.29 25.66
C ILE A 280 23.75 -45.08 27.12
N THR A 281 22.91 -45.60 28.02
CA THR A 281 23.37 -45.94 29.37
C THR A 281 24.34 -47.11 29.26
N VAL A 282 25.64 -46.81 29.24
CA VAL A 282 26.70 -47.83 29.34
C VAL A 282 26.59 -48.51 30.71
N PRO A 283 26.31 -49.81 30.80
CA PRO A 283 26.44 -50.52 32.06
C PRO A 283 27.93 -50.73 32.33
N ARG A 284 28.45 -50.15 33.42
CA ARG A 284 29.78 -50.50 33.94
C ARG A 284 29.72 -51.94 34.45
N PRO A 285 30.61 -52.84 34.02
CA PRO A 285 30.91 -54.04 34.79
C PRO A 285 31.56 -53.60 36.11
N LEU A 286 31.04 -54.10 37.23
CA LEU A 286 31.76 -54.06 38.51
C LEU A 286 32.94 -55.02 38.45
N ASP A 287 34.05 -54.63 39.07
CA ASP A 287 35.19 -55.52 39.31
C ASP A 287 34.75 -56.75 40.12
N VAL A 288 35.23 -57.93 39.74
CA VAL A 288 35.33 -59.09 40.63
C VAL A 288 36.77 -59.60 40.58
N LEU A 289 37.32 -59.82 41.77
CA LEU A 289 38.72 -60.09 42.04
C LEU A 289 39.14 -61.54 41.71
N GLN A 290 40.45 -61.67 41.42
CA GLN A 290 41.38 -62.70 41.89
C GLN A 290 40.86 -64.15 42.08
N ILE A 291 41.45 -65.09 41.33
CA ILE A 291 42.52 -66.02 41.78
C ILE A 291 43.30 -66.48 40.54
#